data_AF-A0A7Y2BJ13-F1
#
_entry.id   AF-A0A7Y2BJ13-F1
#
_cell.length_a   1.000
_cell.length_b   1.000
_cell.length_c   1.000
_cell.angle_alpha   90.00
_cell.angle_beta   90.00
_cell.angle_gamma   90.00
#
_symmetry.space_group_name_H-M   'P 1'
#
loop_
_entity.id
_entity.type
_entity.pdbx_description
1 polymer ?
#
loop_
_entity_poly.entity_id
_entity_poly.type
_entity_poly.pdbx_seq_one_letter_code
_entity_poly.pdbx_strand_id
1 'polypeptide(L)'
;MSKQSQISATVSEATKERLDRFVESRGLKKNFVVEQALLYFIEARTELPDEALVPARLVLEDKAFDRIAELIASPPAPTEALRELMRGQGD
;
A
#
# COMPACT_ATOMS: atom_id res chain seq x y z
N MET A 1 -4.33 9.45 34.79
CA MET A 1 -4.98 9.92 33.55
C MET A 1 -3.86 10.16 32.54
N SER A 2 -3.78 9.36 31.47
CA SER A 2 -2.80 9.62 30.42
C SER A 2 -3.16 10.93 29.72
N LYS A 3 -2.16 11.78 29.47
CA LYS A 3 -2.34 13.00 28.69
C LYS A 3 -2.69 12.59 27.26
N GLN A 4 -3.83 13.04 26.76
CA GLN A 4 -4.21 12.87 25.36
C GLN A 4 -3.61 14.02 24.55
N SER A 5 -3.00 13.69 23.41
CA SER A 5 -2.47 14.64 22.44
C SER A 5 -3.30 14.57 21.17
N GLN A 6 -3.64 15.72 20.59
CA GLN A 6 -4.37 15.80 19.33
C GLN A 6 -3.40 16.00 18.17
N ILE A 7 -3.62 15.26 17.08
CA ILE A 7 -2.94 15.44 15.79
C ILE A 7 -3.98 15.73 14.71
N SER A 8 -3.61 16.52 13.71
CA SER A 8 -4.45 16.84 12.55
C SER A 8 -3.69 16.57 11.26
N ALA A 9 -4.34 15.90 10.30
CA ALA A 9 -3.78 15.63 8.99
C ALA A 9 -4.89 15.65 7.93
N THR A 10 -4.54 16.08 6.72
CA THR A 10 -5.43 15.99 5.55
C THR A 10 -5.21 14.66 4.84
N VAL A 11 -6.30 13.97 4.52
CA VAL A 11 -6.28 12.73 3.73
C VAL A 11 -7.19 12.88 2.52
N SER A 12 -7.00 12.02 1.52
CA SER A 12 -7.92 11.99 0.38
C SER A 12 -9.33 11.54 0.81
N GLU A 13 -10.35 12.01 0.11
CA GLU A 13 -11.75 11.62 0.35
C GLU A 13 -11.92 10.09 0.28
N ALA A 14 -11.34 9.47 -0.75
CA ALA A 14 -11.36 8.01 -0.90
C ALA A 14 -10.73 7.27 0.30
N THR A 15 -9.67 7.81 0.90
CA THR A 15 -9.05 7.23 2.11
C THR A 15 -9.99 7.33 3.31
N LYS A 16 -10.63 8.50 3.49
CA LYS A 16 -11.60 8.72 4.57
C LYS A 16 -12.78 7.76 4.44
N GLU A 17 -13.36 7.63 3.24
CA GLU A 17 -14.47 6.69 3.00
C GLU A 17 -14.09 5.23 3.30
N ARG A 18 -12.88 4.81 2.93
CA ARG A 18 -12.37 3.47 3.27
C ARG A 18 -12.27 3.26 4.78
N LEU A 19 -11.74 4.26 5.51
CA LEU A 19 -11.66 4.20 6.97
C LEU A 19 -13.05 4.12 7.60
N ASP A 20 -13.97 4.96 7.14
CA ASP A 20 -15.35 5.04 7.65
C ASP A 20 -16.07 3.69 7.49
N ARG A 21 -16.02 3.11 6.29
CA ARG A 21 -16.60 1.78 6.03
C ARG A 21 -15.94 0.68 6.88
N PHE A 22 -14.62 0.73 7.03
CA PHE A 22 -13.89 -0.25 7.83
C PHE A 22 -14.30 -0.22 9.30
N VAL A 23 -14.39 0.97 9.91
CA VAL A 23 -14.76 1.09 11.32
C VAL A 23 -16.22 0.72 11.57
N GLU A 24 -17.13 1.10 10.66
CA GLU A 24 -18.55 0.77 10.75
C GLU A 24 -18.77 -0.74 10.68
N SER A 25 -18.16 -1.41 9.69
CA SER A 25 -18.31 -2.86 9.51
C SER A 25 -17.78 -3.70 10.69
N ARG A 26 -16.93 -3.12 11.55
CA ARG A 26 -16.27 -3.82 12.66
C ARG A 26 -16.63 -3.25 14.04
N GLY A 27 -17.51 -2.26 14.12
CA GLY A 27 -17.88 -1.60 15.38
C GLY A 27 -16.70 -0.92 16.10
N LEU A 28 -15.69 -0.45 15.35
CA LEU A 28 -14.48 0.15 15.91
C LEU A 28 -14.60 1.68 15.98
N LYS A 29 -13.81 2.31 16.85
CA LYS A 29 -13.69 3.77 16.87
C LYS A 29 -12.60 4.23 15.91
N LYS A 30 -12.85 5.34 15.20
CA LYS A 30 -11.88 5.94 14.26
C LYS A 30 -10.55 6.29 14.94
N ASN A 31 -10.59 6.91 16.11
CA ASN A 31 -9.38 7.28 16.86
C ASN A 31 -8.54 6.06 17.23
N PHE A 32 -9.17 4.97 17.65
CA PHE A 32 -8.49 3.71 17.95
C PHE A 32 -7.79 3.15 16.70
N VAL A 33 -8.47 3.09 15.56
CA VAL A 33 -7.86 2.58 14.32
C VAL A 33 -6.71 3.48 13.85
N VAL A 34 -6.85 4.81 13.95
CA VAL A 34 -5.77 5.75 13.59
C VAL A 34 -4.56 5.56 14.50
N GLU A 35 -4.75 5.44 15.80
CA GLU A 35 -3.65 5.24 16.75
C GLU A 35 -2.92 3.91 16.50
N GLN A 36 -3.66 2.80 16.34
CA GLN A 36 -3.05 1.51 16.02
C GLN A 36 -2.32 1.52 14.67
N ALA A 37 -2.90 2.16 13.65
CA ALA A 37 -2.24 2.29 12.35
C ALA A 37 -0.92 3.07 12.44
N LEU A 38 -0.86 4.13 13.25
CA LEU A 38 0.37 4.90 13.46
C LEU A 38 1.43 4.08 14.20
N LEU A 39 1.04 3.35 15.25
CA LEU A 39 1.96 2.47 15.98
C LEU A 39 2.55 1.39 15.07
N TYR A 40 1.71 0.65 14.35
CA TYR A 40 2.18 -0.38 13.42
C TYR A 40 3.07 0.17 12.32
N PHE A 41 2.76 1.36 11.81
CA PHE A 41 3.57 2.00 10.78
C PHE A 41 4.97 2.39 11.29
N ILE A 42 5.07 2.88 12.54
CA ILE A 42 6.35 3.26 13.16
C ILE A 42 7.17 2.01 13.52
N GLU A 43 6.54 1.02 14.14
CA GLU A 43 7.19 -0.24 14.53
C GLU A 43 7.71 -0.99 13.31
N ALA A 44 6.89 -1.16 12.27
CA ALA A 44 7.30 -1.83 11.03
C ALA A 44 8.51 -1.17 10.36
N ARG A 45 8.63 0.16 10.41
CA ARG A 45 9.80 0.89 9.88
C ARG A 45 11.05 0.82 10.75
N THR A 46 10.86 0.53 12.03
CA THR A 46 11.98 0.41 12.97
C THR A 46 12.57 -0.99 12.92
N GLU A 47 11.72 -2.00 12.73
CA GLU A 47 12.13 -3.42 12.72
C GLU A 47 12.58 -3.92 11.35
N LEU A 48 11.99 -3.40 10.28
CA LEU A 48 12.24 -3.89 8.92
C LEU A 48 13.11 -2.90 8.14
N PRO A 49 14.01 -3.40 7.26
CA PRO A 49 14.71 -2.55 6.31
C PRO A 49 13.71 -1.96 5.30
N ASP A 50 14.00 -0.77 4.77
CA ASP A 50 13.06 -0.03 3.90
C ASP A 50 12.64 -0.85 2.66
N GLU A 51 13.52 -1.72 2.16
CA GLU A 51 13.27 -2.58 1.01
C GLU A 51 12.21 -3.68 1.29
N ALA A 52 11.94 -3.98 2.57
CA ALA A 52 10.89 -4.92 2.96
C ALA A 52 9.49 -4.29 2.98
N LEU A 53 9.39 -2.96 2.86
CA LEU A 53 8.12 -2.24 2.88
C LEU A 53 7.65 -1.95 1.45
N VAL A 54 6.63 -2.68 1.00
CA VAL A 54 5.99 -2.41 -0.28
C VAL A 54 5.19 -1.10 -0.19
N PRO A 55 5.47 -0.09 -1.03
CA PRO A 55 4.73 1.16 -1.01
C PRO A 55 3.25 0.93 -1.34
N ALA A 56 2.36 1.51 -0.55
CA ALA A 56 0.91 1.46 -0.81
C ALA A 56 0.49 2.25 -2.08
N ARG A 57 1.37 3.13 -2.58
CA ARG A 57 1.15 3.93 -3.79
C ARG A 57 2.47 4.06 -4.55
N LEU A 58 2.41 3.77 -5.85
CA LEU A 58 3.47 4.11 -6.79
C LEU A 58 3.08 5.42 -7.49
N VAL A 59 3.93 6.43 -7.37
CA VAL A 59 3.76 7.71 -8.08
C VAL A 59 4.66 7.66 -9.31
N LEU A 60 4.08 7.91 -10.47
CA LEU A 60 4.75 7.82 -11.76
C LEU A 60 4.70 9.19 -12.44
N GLU A 61 5.71 9.48 -13.24
CA GLU A 61 5.62 10.55 -14.24
C GLU A 61 4.62 10.16 -15.32
N ASP A 62 3.96 11.15 -15.93
CA ASP A 62 2.91 10.92 -16.94
C ASP A 62 3.36 9.98 -18.06
N LYS A 63 4.57 10.18 -18.60
CA LYS A 63 5.13 9.32 -19.67
C LYS A 63 5.35 7.87 -19.24
N ALA A 64 5.69 7.64 -17.97
CA ALA A 64 5.85 6.30 -17.43
C ALA A 64 4.48 5.65 -17.19
N PHE A 65 3.51 6.43 -16.72
CA PHE A 65 2.13 6.00 -16.56
C PHE A 65 1.52 5.55 -17.89
N ASP A 66 1.63 6.36 -18.95
CA ASP A 66 1.08 6.02 -20.28
C ASP A 66 1.63 4.69 -20.81
N ARG A 67 2.94 4.49 -20.67
CA ARG A 67 3.61 3.24 -21.08
C ARG A 67 3.08 2.03 -20.30
N ILE A 68 2.90 2.18 -18.99
CA ILE A 68 2.37 1.10 -18.14
C ILE A 68 0.91 0.83 -18.47
N ALA A 69 0.10 1.87 -18.69
CA ALA A 69 -1.29 1.74 -19.09
C ALA A 69 -1.43 0.97 -20.41
N GLU A 70 -0.59 1.26 -21.41
CA GLU A 70 -0.54 0.54 -22.68
C GLU A 70 -0.15 -0.94 -22.47
N LEU A 71 0.87 -1.23 -21.66
CA LEU A 71 1.28 -2.60 -21.33
C LEU A 71 0.19 -3.40 -20.61
N ILE A 72 -0.63 -2.75 -19.78
CA ILE A 72 -1.76 -3.41 -19.10
C ILE A 72 -2.91 -3.66 -20.09
N ALA A 73 -3.20 -2.69 -20.96
CA ALA A 73 -4.27 -2.78 -21.95
C ALA A 73 -3.97 -3.77 -23.08
N SER A 74 -2.70 -3.91 -23.47
CA SER A 74 -2.22 -4.82 -24.50
C SER A 74 -0.94 -5.53 -24.04
N PRO A 75 -1.08 -6.56 -23.17
CA PRO A 75 0.08 -7.27 -22.63
C PRO A 75 0.89 -7.95 -23.73
N PRO A 76 2.21 -7.74 -23.80
CA PRO A 76 3.05 -8.47 -24.75
C PRO A 76 3.14 -9.95 -24.36
N ALA A 77 3.47 -10.79 -25.34
CA ALA A 77 3.78 -12.18 -25.05
C ALA A 77 5.00 -12.26 -24.10
N PRO A 78 5.01 -13.19 -23.12
CA PRO A 78 6.16 -13.39 -22.25
C PRO A 78 7.43 -13.64 -23.07
N THR A 79 8.56 -13.06 -22.66
CA THR A 79 9.86 -13.34 -23.29
C THR A 79 10.29 -14.78 -23.02
N GLU A 80 11.18 -15.34 -23.84
CA GLU A 80 11.68 -16.71 -23.58
C GLU A 80 12.37 -16.80 -22.22
N ALA A 81 13.20 -15.82 -21.86
CA ALA A 81 13.85 -15.75 -20.56
C ALA A 81 12.84 -15.76 -19.38
N LEU A 82 11.70 -15.08 -19.51
CA LEU A 82 10.66 -15.11 -18.50
C LEU A 82 10.00 -16.49 -18.43
N ARG A 83 9.74 -17.15 -19.57
CA ARG A 83 9.19 -18.51 -19.60
C ARG A 83 10.14 -19.52 -18.98
N GLU A 84 11.43 -19.44 -19.29
CA GLU A 84 12.47 -20.27 -18.69
C GLU A 84 12.55 -20.06 -17.18
N LEU A 85 12.54 -18.81 -16.71
CA LEU A 85 12.51 -18.48 -15.28
C LEU A 85 11.29 -19.09 -14.58
N MET A 86 10.10 -18.95 -15.18
CA MET A 86 8.84 -19.44 -14.59
C MET A 86 8.68 -20.97 -14.62
N ARG A 87 9.41 -21.68 -15.50
CA ARG A 87 9.45 -23.16 -15.50
C ARG A 87 10.20 -23.73 -14.30
N GLY A 88 11.03 -22.91 -13.63
CA GLY A 88 11.92 -23.35 -12.55
C GLY A 88 13.08 -24.20 -13.07
N GLN A 89 14.14 -24.32 -12.27
CA GLN A 89 15.07 -25.45 -12.42
C GLN A 89 14.31 -26.66 -11.90
N GLY A 90 14.03 -27.66 -12.75
CA GLY A 90 13.46 -28.91 -12.27
C GLY A 90 14.40 -29.51 -11.22
N ASP A 91 13.87 -29.80 -10.04
CA ASP A 91 14.50 -30.72 -9.09
C ASP A 91 14.67 -32.11 -9.71
#